data_AF-A0A3B8Z4A8-F1
#
_entry.id   AF-A0A3B8Z4A8-F1
#
_cell.length_a   1.000
_cell.length_b   1.000
_cell.length_c   1.000
_cell.angle_alpha   90.00
_cell.angle_beta   90.00
_cell.angle_gamma   90.00
#
_symmetry.space_group_name_H-M   'P 1'
#
loop_
_entity.id
_entity.type
_entity.pdbx_description
1 polymer ?
#
loop_
_entity_poly.entity_id
_entity_poly.type
_entity_poly.pdbx_seq_one_letter_code
_entity_poly.pdbx_strand_id
1 'polypeptide(L)'
;MIGRHAVWVLNIFVVMAGGLLADPSACLALESRLQARALEIFGEDQGIYFVSEVGSPLVAIEPDRPLMPASLSKIPATTAILGRLDPNHRFRTRVIYRGGSAASTATRPGDLVVEASGDPFLVSESLLWIGSEVAARGYGRLDGSLEVRGPLFLNL
;
A
#
# COMPACT_ATOMS: atom_id res chain seq x y z
N MET A 1 30.16 11.80 -16.53
CA MET A 1 29.47 10.79 -17.36
C MET A 1 28.52 10.03 -16.45
N ILE A 2 27.22 10.35 -16.49
CA ILE A 2 26.19 9.67 -15.69
C ILE A 2 25.56 8.62 -16.62
N GLY A 3 25.92 7.36 -16.39
CA GLY A 3 25.42 6.22 -17.16
C GLY A 3 23.93 6.02 -16.92
N ARG A 4 23.17 5.92 -18.01
CA ARG A 4 21.74 5.67 -18.03
C ARG A 4 21.47 4.21 -17.65
N HIS A 5 21.41 3.89 -16.37
CA HIS A 5 20.96 2.57 -15.91
C HIS A 5 19.43 2.55 -15.92
N ALA A 6 18.85 2.06 -17.01
CA ALA A 6 17.45 1.68 -17.05
C ALA A 6 17.28 0.44 -16.15
N VAL A 7 16.65 0.62 -15.00
CA VAL A 7 16.29 -0.48 -14.10
C VAL A 7 15.00 -1.11 -14.63
N TRP A 8 15.13 -2.30 -15.22
CA TRP A 8 14.00 -3.10 -15.65
C TRP A 8 13.65 -4.10 -14.55
N VAL A 9 12.44 -4.01 -14.00
CA VAL A 9 11.93 -5.01 -13.05
C VAL A 9 11.04 -5.97 -13.84
N LEU A 10 11.53 -7.19 -14.09
CA LEU A 10 10.77 -8.27 -14.74
C LEU A 10 10.43 -9.33 -13.68
N ASN A 11 9.15 -9.52 -13.39
CA ASN A 11 8.68 -10.57 -12.49
C ASN A 11 8.24 -11.79 -13.29
N ILE A 12 8.95 -12.90 -13.14
CA ILE A 12 8.55 -14.21 -13.64
C ILE A 12 8.39 -15.13 -12.42
N PHE A 13 7.16 -15.57 -12.17
CA PHE A 13 6.88 -16.66 -11.23
C PHE A 13 6.81 -17.96 -12.02
N VAL A 14 7.77 -18.85 -11.78
CA VAL A 14 7.74 -20.23 -12.29
C VAL A 14 7.54 -21.14 -11.09
N VAL A 15 6.36 -21.75 -11.00
CA VAL A 15 6.09 -22.86 -10.05
C VAL A 15 6.38 -24.15 -10.80
N MET A 16 7.43 -24.86 -10.39
CA MET A 16 7.72 -26.21 -10.88
C MET A 16 7.40 -27.21 -9.77
N ALA A 17 6.24 -27.85 -9.87
CA ALA A 17 5.89 -28.99 -9.04
C ALA A 17 6.66 -30.22 -9.54
N GLY A 18 7.60 -30.73 -8.73
CA GLY A 18 8.35 -31.95 -9.01
C GLY A 18 8.49 -32.79 -7.74
N GLY A 19 7.74 -33.88 -7.67
CA GLY A 19 7.61 -34.72 -6.48
C GLY A 19 8.85 -35.55 -6.11
N LEU A 20 9.10 -35.58 -4.81
CA LEU A 20 9.58 -36.69 -3.95
C LEU A 20 10.29 -37.88 -4.62
N LEU A 21 11.59 -37.68 -4.91
CA LEU A 21 12.76 -38.56 -4.70
C LEU A 21 13.90 -37.97 -5.54
N ALA A 22 14.29 -36.73 -5.24
CA ALA A 22 15.34 -36.07 -6.00
C ALA A 22 16.70 -36.61 -5.53
N ASP A 23 17.42 -37.24 -6.46
CA ASP A 23 18.84 -37.56 -6.30
C ASP A 23 19.58 -36.25 -5.93
N PRO A 24 20.31 -36.19 -4.80
CA PRO A 24 21.04 -34.99 -4.39
C PRO A 24 21.97 -34.44 -5.48
N SER A 25 22.55 -35.32 -6.29
CA SER A 25 23.43 -34.92 -7.39
C SER A 25 22.65 -34.28 -8.54
N ALA A 26 21.42 -34.74 -8.82
CA ALA A 26 20.53 -34.12 -9.79
C ALA A 26 20.03 -32.75 -9.33
N CYS A 27 19.73 -32.58 -8.03
CA CYS A 27 19.39 -31.28 -7.44
C CYS A 27 20.53 -30.27 -7.60
N LEU A 28 21.76 -30.63 -7.21
CA LEU A 28 22.92 -29.77 -7.35
C LEU A 28 23.19 -29.38 -8.81
N ALA A 29 23.01 -30.33 -9.73
CA ALA A 29 23.14 -30.07 -11.16
C ALA A 29 22.07 -29.10 -11.68
N LEU A 30 20.84 -29.17 -11.16
CA LEU A 30 19.77 -28.23 -11.50
C LEU A 30 20.06 -26.83 -10.97
N GLU A 31 20.41 -26.70 -9.69
CA GLU A 31 20.78 -25.42 -9.05
C GLU A 31 21.91 -24.74 -9.81
N SER A 32 22.99 -25.47 -10.12
CA SER A 32 24.12 -24.96 -10.90
C SER A 32 23.70 -24.45 -12.28
N ARG A 33 22.79 -25.18 -12.96
CA ARG A 33 22.26 -24.77 -14.26
C ARG A 33 21.37 -23.53 -14.15
N LEU A 34 20.53 -23.44 -13.13
CA LEU A 34 19.67 -22.28 -12.90
C LEU A 34 20.50 -21.03 -12.58
N GLN A 35 21.51 -21.16 -11.71
CA GLN A 35 22.44 -20.08 -11.38
C GLN A 35 23.16 -19.57 -12.63
N ALA A 36 23.73 -20.46 -13.45
CA ALA A 36 24.44 -20.09 -14.68
C ALA A 36 23.51 -19.36 -15.67
N ARG A 37 22.27 -19.85 -15.84
CA ARG A 37 21.28 -19.21 -16.72
C ARG A 37 20.81 -17.86 -16.18
N ALA A 38 20.68 -17.70 -14.86
CA ALA A 38 20.33 -16.42 -14.27
C ALA A 38 21.44 -15.37 -14.50
N LEU A 39 22.71 -15.74 -14.31
CA LEU A 39 23.84 -14.86 -14.60
C LEU A 39 23.88 -14.45 -16.08
N GLU A 40 23.60 -15.37 -17.01
CA GLU A 40 23.54 -15.10 -18.45
C GLU A 40 22.40 -14.12 -18.82
N ILE A 41 21.23 -14.24 -18.19
CA ILE A 41 20.05 -13.44 -18.51
C ILE A 41 20.11 -12.05 -17.85
N PHE A 42 20.51 -11.99 -16.59
CA PHE A 42 20.35 -10.80 -15.76
C PHE A 42 21.68 -10.08 -15.46
N GLY A 43 22.82 -10.77 -15.59
CA GLY A 43 24.13 -10.27 -15.21
C GLY A 43 24.38 -10.30 -13.70
N GLU A 44 25.61 -9.94 -13.32
CA GLU A 44 26.09 -9.96 -11.93
C GLU A 44 25.69 -8.71 -11.13
N ASP A 45 25.26 -7.64 -11.80
CA ASP A 45 24.92 -6.36 -11.16
C ASP A 45 23.48 -6.28 -10.62
N GLN A 46 22.71 -7.38 -10.73
CA GLN A 46 21.33 -7.46 -10.28
C GLN A 46 21.22 -8.28 -8.98
N GLY A 47 20.34 -7.85 -8.07
CA GLY A 47 19.99 -8.63 -6.90
C GLY A 47 18.89 -9.64 -7.24
N ILE A 48 19.23 -10.93 -7.25
CA ILE A 48 18.30 -12.02 -7.60
C ILE A 48 18.37 -13.10 -6.54
N TYR A 49 17.20 -13.50 -6.05
CA TYR A 49 17.08 -14.59 -5.09
C TYR A 49 15.85 -15.44 -5.42
N PHE A 50 16.08 -16.68 -5.84
CA PHE A 50 15.03 -17.66 -6.08
C PHE A 50 15.16 -18.78 -5.06
N VAL A 51 14.06 -19.12 -4.42
CA VAL A 51 13.99 -20.18 -3.40
C VAL A 51 12.99 -21.24 -3.83
N SER A 52 13.27 -22.49 -3.46
CA SER A 52 12.32 -23.60 -3.58
C SER A 52 11.19 -23.45 -2.55
N GLU A 53 10.13 -24.25 -2.72
CA GLU A 53 9.02 -24.30 -1.76
C GLU A 53 9.46 -24.70 -0.34
N VAL A 54 10.53 -25.49 -0.24
CA VAL A 54 11.11 -25.91 1.06
C VAL A 54 12.14 -24.90 1.60
N GLY A 55 12.32 -23.76 0.93
CA GLY A 55 13.15 -22.65 1.39
C GLY A 55 14.65 -22.75 1.03
N SER A 56 15.06 -23.74 0.23
CA SER A 56 16.45 -23.82 -0.26
C SER A 56 16.67 -22.84 -1.41
N PRO A 57 17.78 -22.08 -1.44
CA PRO A 57 18.08 -21.19 -2.56
C PRO A 57 18.42 -22.01 -3.82
N LEU A 58 17.74 -21.70 -4.92
CA LEU A 58 18.01 -22.27 -6.25
C LEU A 58 18.90 -21.34 -7.10
N VAL A 59 18.81 -20.04 -6.84
CA VAL A 59 19.64 -18.99 -7.46
C VAL A 59 19.87 -17.88 -6.43
N ALA A 60 21.10 -17.40 -6.34
CA ALA A 60 21.46 -16.21 -5.58
C ALA A 60 22.50 -15.39 -6.34
N ILE A 61 22.18 -14.15 -6.69
CA ILE A 61 23.09 -13.16 -7.28
C ILE A 61 22.99 -11.91 -6.40
N GLU A 62 24.11 -11.49 -5.82
CA GLU A 62 24.20 -10.35 -4.90
C GLU A 62 23.06 -10.29 -3.84
N PRO A 63 22.74 -11.40 -3.14
CA PRO A 63 21.52 -11.48 -2.31
C PRO A 63 21.52 -10.51 -1.12
N ASP A 64 22.70 -10.11 -0.64
CA ASP A 64 22.86 -9.22 0.51
C ASP A 64 23.12 -7.76 0.12
N ARG A 65 23.21 -7.46 -1.19
CA ARG A 65 23.49 -6.11 -1.68
C ARG A 65 22.27 -5.21 -1.48
N PRO A 66 22.39 -4.07 -0.78
CA PRO A 66 21.29 -3.12 -0.68
C PRO A 66 20.96 -2.50 -2.05
N LEU A 67 19.71 -2.62 -2.47
CA LEU A 67 19.19 -2.05 -3.73
C LEU A 67 17.95 -1.19 -3.46
N MET A 68 17.63 -0.28 -4.39
CA MET A 68 16.38 0.48 -4.36
C MET A 68 15.21 -0.46 -4.70
N PRO A 69 14.29 -0.76 -3.76
CA PRO A 69 13.25 -1.77 -3.99
C PRO A 69 12.12 -1.29 -4.90
N ALA A 70 12.08 0.01 -5.23
CA ALA A 70 10.97 0.64 -5.94
C ALA A 70 9.62 0.23 -5.32
N SER A 71 8.65 -0.20 -6.13
CA SER A 71 7.33 -0.65 -5.65
C SER A 71 7.35 -1.93 -4.81
N LEU A 72 8.45 -2.69 -4.74
CA LEU A 72 8.56 -3.83 -3.82
C LEU A 72 8.53 -3.38 -2.35
N SER A 73 8.86 -2.12 -2.07
CA SER A 73 8.65 -1.50 -0.73
C SER A 73 7.21 -1.62 -0.22
N LYS A 74 6.23 -1.80 -1.11
CA LYS A 74 4.82 -2.01 -0.75
C LYS A 74 4.59 -3.33 -0.03
N ILE A 75 5.43 -4.35 -0.24
CA ILE A 75 5.29 -5.66 0.43
C ILE A 75 5.44 -5.50 1.96
N PRO A 76 6.61 -5.08 2.50
CA PRO A 76 6.76 -4.93 3.95
C PRO A 76 5.81 -3.88 4.54
N ALA A 77 5.49 -2.81 3.79
CA ALA A 77 4.51 -1.82 4.23
C ALA A 77 3.11 -2.43 4.40
N THR A 78 2.66 -3.26 3.45
CA THR A 78 1.38 -3.95 3.51
C THR A 78 1.36 -4.97 4.65
N THR A 79 2.43 -5.74 4.84
CA THR A 79 2.57 -6.66 5.98
C THR A 79 2.47 -5.93 7.32
N ALA A 80 3.15 -4.78 7.47
CA ALA A 80 3.07 -3.97 8.68
C ALA A 80 1.67 -3.39 8.92
N ILE A 81 0.95 -3.00 7.86
CA ILE A 81 -0.43 -2.50 7.95
C ILE A 81 -1.38 -3.63 8.35
N LEU A 82 -1.32 -4.80 7.70
CA LEU A 82 -2.16 -5.95 8.04
C LEU A 82 -1.88 -6.53 9.44
N GLY A 83 -0.65 -6.35 9.95
CA GLY A 83 -0.32 -6.69 11.34
C GLY A 83 -0.90 -5.73 12.38
N ARG A 84 -1.39 -4.55 11.97
CA ARG A 84 -1.97 -3.53 12.86
C ARG A 84 -3.47 -3.31 12.65
N LEU A 85 -3.93 -3.37 11.41
CA LEU A 85 -5.31 -3.17 11.01
C LEU A 85 -5.92 -4.50 10.60
N ASP A 86 -7.16 -4.73 11.04
CA ASP A 86 -7.96 -5.85 10.56
C ASP A 86 -8.08 -5.80 9.02
N PRO A 87 -8.07 -6.92 8.28
CA PRO A 87 -8.24 -6.93 6.83
C PRO A 87 -9.55 -6.29 6.34
N ASN A 88 -10.57 -6.22 7.19
CA ASN A 88 -11.84 -5.55 6.93
C ASN A 88 -11.89 -4.12 7.49
N HIS A 89 -10.78 -3.56 7.95
CA HIS A 89 -10.71 -2.19 8.42
C HIS A 89 -11.27 -1.24 7.35
N ARG A 90 -12.02 -0.24 7.81
CA ARG A 90 -12.52 0.86 7.00
C ARG A 90 -12.16 2.14 7.71
N PHE A 91 -11.42 2.99 7.02
CA PHE A 91 -11.25 4.37 7.45
C PHE A 91 -12.62 5.04 7.45
N ARG A 92 -12.83 5.96 8.40
CA ARG A 92 -14.09 6.67 8.57
C ARG A 92 -13.81 8.15 8.67
N THR A 93 -14.56 8.92 7.89
CA THR A 93 -14.65 10.37 8.00
C THR A 93 -16.09 10.69 8.36
N ARG A 94 -16.29 11.29 9.53
CA ARG A 94 -17.61 11.63 10.06
C ARG A 94 -17.76 13.13 10.14
N VAL A 95 -18.93 13.63 9.77
CA VAL A 95 -19.32 15.02 10.00
C VAL A 95 -20.38 15.05 11.09
N ILE A 96 -20.11 15.76 12.17
CA ILE A 96 -20.89 15.77 13.39
C ILE A 96 -21.29 17.21 13.69
N TYR A 97 -22.59 17.46 13.82
CA TYR A 97 -23.09 18.73 14.31
C TYR A 97 -23.10 18.72 15.85
N ARG A 98 -22.56 19.77 16.46
CA ARG A 98 -22.55 19.99 17.92
C ARG A 98 -23.26 21.30 18.22
N GLY A 99 -24.57 21.20 18.44
CA GLY A 99 -25.41 22.33 18.84
C GLY A 99 -26.73 21.82 19.42
N GLY A 100 -27.57 22.74 19.91
CA GLY A 100 -28.92 22.42 20.38
C GLY A 100 -29.87 22.07 19.22
N SER A 101 -31.10 21.62 19.55
CA SER A 101 -32.15 21.46 18.53
C SER A 101 -32.46 22.83 17.92
N ALA A 102 -32.15 23.01 16.64
CA ALA A 102 -32.34 24.31 16.01
C ALA A 102 -33.84 24.58 15.74
N ALA A 103 -34.29 25.74 16.22
CA ALA A 103 -35.53 26.38 15.79
C ALA A 103 -35.47 26.75 14.29
N SER A 104 -36.64 26.89 13.67
CA SER A 104 -36.90 27.07 12.23
C SER A 104 -36.31 28.36 11.61
N THR A 105 -34.99 28.50 11.60
CA THR A 105 -34.28 29.70 11.10
C THR A 105 -33.24 29.33 10.05
N ALA A 106 -32.89 30.29 9.19
CA ALA A 106 -31.95 30.12 8.09
C ALA A 106 -30.47 30.00 8.54
N THR A 107 -30.16 30.25 9.81
CA THR A 107 -28.82 30.10 10.41
C THR A 107 -28.97 29.42 11.76
N ARG A 108 -28.20 28.36 12.01
CA ARG A 108 -28.33 27.53 13.21
C ARG A 108 -27.12 27.70 14.13
N PRO A 109 -27.29 27.94 15.44
CA PRO A 109 -26.17 28.04 16.37
C PRO A 109 -25.58 26.65 16.66
N GLY A 110 -24.28 26.49 16.46
CA GLY A 110 -23.58 25.24 16.73
C GLY A 110 -22.38 25.00 15.82
N ASP A 111 -21.52 24.08 16.23
CA ASP A 111 -20.30 23.73 15.52
C ASP A 111 -20.52 22.56 14.55
N LEU A 112 -19.65 22.48 13.54
CA LEU A 112 -19.47 21.28 12.73
C LEU A 112 -18.09 20.68 13.01
N VAL A 113 -18.05 19.39 13.34
CA VAL A 113 -16.81 18.67 13.63
C VAL A 113 -16.62 17.58 12.60
N VAL A 114 -15.50 17.61 11.90
CA VAL A 114 -15.05 16.55 11.01
C VAL A 114 -14.08 15.65 11.78
N GLU A 115 -14.51 14.44 12.09
CA GLU A 115 -13.65 13.41 12.69
C GLU A 115 -13.13 12.49 11.59
N ALA A 116 -11.82 12.51 11.36
CA ALA A 116 -11.16 11.73 10.32
C ALA A 116 -10.21 10.69 10.93
N SER A 117 -10.15 9.51 10.32
CA SER A 117 -9.27 8.42 10.76
C SER A 117 -8.09 8.17 9.81
N GLY A 118 -7.82 9.06 8.86
CA GLY A 118 -6.69 8.94 7.92
C GLY A 118 -7.02 8.17 6.64
N ASP A 119 -8.23 8.33 6.10
CA ASP A 119 -8.64 7.69 4.85
C ASP A 119 -7.73 8.11 3.68
N PRO A 120 -6.92 7.19 3.11
CA PRO A 120 -6.02 7.52 2.01
C PRO A 120 -6.76 7.71 0.67
N PHE A 121 -8.05 7.38 0.60
CA PHE A 121 -8.90 7.56 -0.58
C PHE A 121 -9.77 8.81 -0.53
N LEU A 122 -9.65 9.64 0.51
CA LEU A 122 -10.38 10.90 0.57
C LEU A 122 -9.78 11.92 -0.40
N VAL A 123 -10.56 12.26 -1.42
CA VAL A 123 -10.21 13.25 -2.45
C VAL A 123 -11.04 14.53 -2.30
N SER A 124 -10.62 15.60 -2.99
CA SER A 124 -11.29 16.90 -2.94
C SER A 124 -12.77 16.83 -3.35
N GLU A 125 -13.09 16.01 -4.35
CA GLU A 125 -14.43 15.77 -4.87
C GLU A 125 -15.33 15.09 -3.84
N SER A 126 -14.77 14.18 -3.04
CA SER A 126 -15.49 13.56 -1.92
C SER A 126 -15.86 14.59 -0.87
N LEU A 127 -14.96 15.53 -0.55
CA LEU A 127 -15.25 16.61 0.39
C LEU A 127 -16.30 17.59 -0.14
N LEU A 128 -16.23 17.95 -1.43
CA LEU A 128 -17.25 18.79 -2.07
C LEU A 128 -18.62 18.12 -2.02
N TRP A 129 -18.68 16.83 -2.31
CA TRP A 129 -19.91 16.05 -2.20
C TRP A 129 -20.43 16.01 -0.75
N ILE A 130 -19.57 15.71 0.23
CA ILE A 130 -19.92 15.74 1.67
C ILE A 130 -20.48 17.13 2.05
N GLY A 131 -19.83 18.21 1.62
CA GLY A 131 -20.29 19.58 1.87
C GLY A 131 -21.69 19.85 1.31
N SER A 132 -21.95 19.40 0.07
CA SER A 132 -23.28 19.52 -0.55
C SER A 132 -24.35 18.74 0.21
N GLU A 133 -24.03 17.53 0.69
CA GLU A 133 -24.94 16.71 1.50
C GLU A 133 -25.25 17.34 2.86
N VAL A 134 -24.23 17.91 3.52
CA VAL A 134 -24.39 18.66 4.78
C VAL A 134 -25.31 19.86 4.57
N ALA A 135 -25.11 20.62 3.49
CA ALA A 135 -25.94 21.76 3.14
C ALA A 135 -27.39 21.34 2.83
N ALA A 136 -27.58 20.29 2.03
CA ALA A 136 -28.90 19.75 1.66
C ALA A 136 -29.70 19.27 2.87
N ARG A 137 -29.03 18.83 3.95
CA ARG A 137 -29.64 18.45 5.23
C ARG A 137 -29.97 19.64 6.13
N GLY A 138 -29.79 20.87 5.66
CA GLY A 138 -30.13 22.10 6.37
C GLY A 138 -29.02 22.62 7.31
N TYR A 139 -27.78 22.16 7.14
CA TYR A 139 -26.61 22.62 7.90
C TYR A 139 -25.69 23.50 7.05
N GLY A 140 -26.22 24.17 6.03
CA GLY A 140 -25.44 25.02 5.11
C GLY A 140 -24.98 26.36 5.68
N ARG A 141 -25.56 26.80 6.81
CA ARG A 141 -25.15 28.02 7.50
C ARG A 141 -25.25 27.84 9.01
N LEU A 142 -24.10 27.85 9.67
CA LEU A 142 -23.97 27.69 11.11
C LEU A 142 -23.37 28.95 11.75
N ASP A 143 -23.83 29.27 12.95
CA ASP A 143 -23.22 30.27 13.83
C ASP A 143 -22.39 29.53 14.88
N GLY A 144 -21.15 29.24 14.51
CA GLY A 144 -20.23 28.38 15.25
C GLY A 144 -18.97 28.12 14.43
N SER A 145 -18.19 27.14 14.87
CA SER A 145 -16.89 26.78 14.30
C SER A 145 -16.96 25.52 13.42
N LEU A 146 -16.01 25.42 12.49
CA LEU A 146 -15.69 24.19 11.78
C LEU A 146 -14.39 23.63 12.36
N GLU A 147 -14.46 22.46 13.01
CA GLU A 147 -13.33 21.80 13.65
C GLU A 147 -12.96 20.53 12.88
N VAL A 148 -11.66 20.27 12.69
CA VAL A 148 -11.16 19.00 12.15
C VAL A 148 -10.39 18.26 13.24
N ARG A 149 -10.72 16.99 13.46
CA ARG A 149 -10.09 16.12 14.46
C ARG A 149 -9.53 14.88 13.81
N GLY A 150 -8.33 14.49 14.24
CA GLY A 150 -7.64 13.32 13.72
C GLY A 150 -6.94 13.56 12.37
N PRO A 151 -6.30 12.53 11.81
CA PRO A 151 -5.59 12.64 10.55
C PRO A 151 -6.57 12.79 9.38
N LEU A 152 -6.55 13.98 8.76
CA LEU A 152 -7.26 14.28 7.52
C LEU A 152 -6.22 14.52 6.43
N PHE A 153 -6.10 13.58 5.49
CA PHE A 153 -5.22 13.70 4.33
C PHE A 153 -6.07 13.90 3.09
N LEU A 154 -5.59 14.73 2.16
CA LEU A 154 -6.21 14.92 0.87
C LEU A 154 -5.28 14.41 -0.20
N ASN A 155 -5.81 13.51 -1.01
CA ASN A 155 -5.19 13.17 -2.27
C ASN A 155 -5.70 14.19 -3.31
N LEU A 156 -4.81 15.13 -3.68
CA LEU A 156 -5.08 16.24 -4.61
C LEU A 156 -4.66 15.87 -6.04
#